data_AF-A0A7Y0BTG4-F1
#
_entry.id   AF-A0A7Y0BTG4-F1
#
_cell.length_a   1.000
_cell.length_b   1.000
_cell.length_c   1.000
_cell.angle_alpha   90.00
_cell.angle_beta   90.00
_cell.angle_gamma   90.00
#
_symmetry.space_group_name_H-M   'P 1'
#
loop_
_entity.id
_entity.type
_entity.pdbx_description
1 polymer ?
#
loop_
_entity_poly.entity_id
_entity_poly.type
_entity_poly.pdbx_seq_one_letter_code
_entity_poly.pdbx_strand_id
1 'polypeptide(L)'
;MRTKGARGSKVKFGSVTISGSKPSAGLVKKNIERSTAALERVVKRLERPGVDIRAKRDVPQFSVADGEPGVFIRRLNGRINRGRLVNGAFEVID
;
A
#
# COMPACT_ATOMS: atom_id res chain seq x y z
N MET A 1 23.52 -42.88 -16.67
CA MET A 1 23.53 -41.40 -16.82
C MET A 1 22.93 -40.77 -15.56
N ARG A 2 23.70 -40.03 -14.76
CA ARG A 2 23.19 -39.32 -13.57
C ARG A 2 22.63 -37.95 -13.99
N THR A 3 21.35 -37.71 -13.76
CA THR A 3 20.71 -36.40 -13.97
C THR A 3 21.25 -35.40 -12.95
N LYS A 4 21.82 -34.30 -13.45
CA LYS A 4 22.42 -33.23 -12.65
C LYS A 4 21.30 -32.48 -11.92
N GLY A 5 21.11 -32.78 -10.63
CA GLY A 5 20.04 -32.20 -9.80
C GLY A 5 20.04 -30.67 -9.84
N ALA A 6 18.87 -30.08 -10.07
CA ALA A 6 18.66 -28.64 -10.13
C ALA A 6 19.15 -27.99 -8.83
N ARG A 7 20.14 -27.10 -8.91
CA ARG A 7 20.58 -26.28 -7.78
C ARG A 7 19.39 -25.46 -7.28
N GLY A 8 18.84 -25.81 -6.13
CA GLY A 8 17.76 -25.07 -5.49
C GLY A 8 18.21 -23.63 -5.21
N SER A 9 17.41 -22.65 -5.62
CA SER A 9 17.61 -21.25 -5.27
C SER A 9 17.06 -20.99 -3.86
N LYS A 10 17.87 -20.33 -3.02
CA LYS A 10 17.42 -19.76 -1.75
C LYS A 10 17.17 -18.27 -1.93
N VAL A 11 16.00 -17.80 -1.53
CA VAL A 11 15.64 -16.37 -1.53
C VAL A 11 15.19 -15.98 -0.14
N LYS A 12 15.68 -14.84 0.36
CA LYS A 12 15.35 -14.32 1.69
C LYS A 12 14.34 -13.18 1.57
N PHE A 13 13.26 -13.27 2.34
CA PHE A 13 12.24 -12.24 2.51
C PHE A 13 12.21 -11.80 3.98
N GLY A 14 12.88 -10.70 4.31
CA GLY A 14 13.02 -10.26 5.70
C GLY A 14 13.78 -11.30 6.54
N SER A 15 13.09 -11.89 7.53
CA SER A 15 13.63 -12.97 8.37
C SER A 15 13.42 -14.38 7.79
N VAL A 16 12.59 -14.53 6.75
CA VAL A 16 12.21 -15.84 6.20
C VAL A 16 13.12 -16.22 5.03
N THR A 17 13.58 -17.47 4.99
CA THR A 17 14.33 -18.02 3.85
C THR A 17 13.52 -19.10 3.17
N ILE A 18 13.28 -18.93 1.86
CA ILE A 18 12.56 -19.88 1.02
C ILE A 18 13.57 -20.60 0.13
N SER A 19 13.54 -21.94 0.14
CA SER A 19 14.36 -22.78 -0.74
C SER A 19 13.48 -23.56 -1.71
N GLY A 20 13.82 -23.56 -2.99
CA GLY A 20 13.09 -24.34 -4.00
C GLY A 20 13.85 -24.44 -5.32
N SER A 21 13.36 -25.25 -6.24
CA SER A 21 13.91 -25.31 -7.60
C SER A 21 13.78 -23.97 -8.31
N LYS A 22 14.84 -23.52 -8.98
CA LYS A 22 14.81 -22.27 -9.76
C LYS A 22 13.69 -22.37 -10.82
N PRO A 23 12.73 -21.42 -10.86
CA PRO A 23 11.70 -21.42 -11.89
C PRO A 23 12.31 -21.24 -13.28
N SER A 24 11.64 -21.77 -14.30
CA SER A 24 12.10 -21.65 -15.67
C SER A 24 12.14 -20.18 -16.11
N ALA A 25 13.07 -19.83 -16.99
CA ALA A 25 13.26 -18.45 -17.44
C ALA A 25 11.99 -17.84 -18.07
N GLY A 26 11.21 -18.65 -18.81
CA GLY A 26 9.94 -18.23 -19.40
C GLY A 26 8.88 -17.88 -18.35
N LEU A 27 8.82 -18.65 -17.25
CA LEU A 27 7.87 -18.39 -16.16
C LEU A 27 8.24 -17.13 -15.37
N VAL A 28 9.54 -16.88 -15.17
CA VAL A 28 10.04 -15.63 -14.57
C VAL A 28 9.65 -14.43 -15.43
N LYS A 29 9.90 -14.48 -16.75
CA LYS A 29 9.58 -13.38 -17.66
C LYS A 29 8.08 -13.05 -17.66
N LYS A 30 7.22 -14.08 -17.76
CA LYS A 30 5.77 -13.92 -17.72
C LYS A 30 5.27 -13.28 -16.41
N ASN A 31 5.89 -13.64 -15.28
CA ASN A 31 5.54 -13.07 -13.97
C ASN A 31 5.98 -11.62 -13.84
N ILE A 32 7.15 -11.26 -14.39
CA ILE A 32 7.63 -9.87 -14.42
C ILE A 32 6.67 -9.02 -15.25
N GLU A 33 6.36 -9.42 -16.48
CA GLU A 33 5.44 -8.70 -17.37
C GLU A 33 4.07 -8.48 -16.71
N ARG A 34 3.49 -9.52 -16.10
CA ARG A 34 2.20 -9.44 -15.41
C ARG A 34 2.25 -8.48 -14.21
N SER A 35 3.35 -8.50 -13.45
CA SER A 35 3.52 -7.65 -12.27
C SER A 35 3.71 -6.18 -12.67
N THR A 36 4.52 -5.91 -13.69
CA THR A 36 4.71 -4.57 -14.25
C THR A 36 3.41 -3.99 -14.78
N ALA A 37 2.64 -4.75 -15.57
CA ALA A 37 1.34 -4.30 -16.08
C ALA A 37 0.30 -4.08 -14.97
N ALA A 38 0.41 -4.76 -13.83
CA ALA A 38 -0.42 -4.48 -12.66
C ALA A 38 0.00 -3.19 -11.95
N LEU A 39 1.31 -2.99 -11.79
CA LEU A 39 1.87 -1.79 -11.18
C LEU A 39 1.53 -0.53 -11.99
N GLU A 40 1.69 -0.55 -13.31
CA GLU A 40 1.33 0.56 -14.19
C GLU A 40 -0.14 0.99 -14.04
N ARG A 41 -1.06 0.04 -13.84
CA ARG A 41 -2.48 0.33 -13.60
C ARG A 41 -2.72 1.03 -12.26
N VAL A 42 -1.96 0.67 -11.24
CA VAL A 42 -2.04 1.29 -9.90
C VAL A 42 -1.42 2.67 -9.92
N VAL A 43 -0.23 2.81 -10.53
CA VAL A 43 0.46 4.09 -10.69
C VAL A 43 -0.44 5.09 -11.41
N LYS A 44 -1.05 4.73 -12.54
CA LYS A 44 -2.01 5.61 -13.24
C LYS A 44 -3.23 6.02 -12.41
N ARG A 45 -3.64 5.21 -11.42
CA ARG A 45 -4.75 5.54 -10.50
C ARG A 45 -4.30 6.46 -9.36
N LEU A 46 -3.06 6.31 -8.89
CA LEU A 46 -2.48 7.16 -7.85
C LEU A 46 -2.01 8.51 -8.42
N GLU A 47 -1.51 8.52 -9.65
CA GLU A 47 -1.06 9.72 -10.37
C GLU A 47 -2.22 10.59 -10.85
N ARG A 48 -3.43 10.02 -11.03
CA ARG A 48 -4.62 10.81 -11.37
C ARG A 48 -5.00 11.66 -10.16
N PRO A 49 -4.81 13.00 -10.23
CA PRO A 49 -5.29 13.88 -9.19
C PRO A 49 -6.82 13.80 -9.16
N GLY A 50 -7.41 13.74 -7.96
CA GLY A 50 -8.85 13.80 -7.81
C GLY A 50 -9.57 12.44 -7.78
N VAL A 51 -9.14 11.52 -6.91
CA VAL A 51 -10.13 10.59 -6.34
C VAL A 51 -11.10 11.45 -5.54
N ASP A 52 -12.25 11.74 -6.13
CA ASP A 52 -13.31 12.50 -5.47
C ASP A 52 -13.91 11.64 -4.36
N ILE A 53 -13.45 11.87 -3.13
CA ILE A 53 -14.02 11.25 -1.94
C ILE A 53 -15.30 12.02 -1.63
N ARG A 54 -16.40 11.58 -2.23
CA ARG A 54 -17.73 12.13 -1.95
C ARG A 54 -17.99 12.06 -0.44
N ALA A 55 -18.23 13.22 0.17
CA ALA A 55 -18.65 13.31 1.55
C ALA A 55 -19.98 12.58 1.73
N LYS A 56 -19.94 11.40 2.34
CA LYS A 56 -21.13 10.69 2.78
C LYS A 56 -21.56 11.27 4.12
N ARG A 57 -22.87 11.45 4.29
CA ARG A 57 -23.46 11.80 5.59
C ARG A 57 -23.04 10.75 6.61
N ASP A 58 -22.73 11.19 7.83
CA ASP A 58 -22.32 10.36 8.97
C ASP A 58 -21.01 9.58 8.79
N VAL A 59 -20.24 9.85 7.74
CA VAL A 59 -18.90 9.28 7.54
C VAL A 59 -17.85 10.37 7.76
N PRO A 60 -16.99 10.23 8.79
CA PRO A 60 -15.95 11.21 9.05
C PRO A 60 -14.85 11.14 7.98
N GLN A 61 -14.47 12.29 7.43
CA GLN A 61 -13.31 12.45 6.56
C GLN A 61 -12.16 13.02 7.37
N PHE A 62 -10.97 12.45 7.20
CA PHE A 62 -9.75 12.90 7.85
C PHE A 62 -8.76 13.40 6.81
N SER A 63 -8.13 14.54 7.08
CA SER A 63 -6.99 15.06 6.32
C SER A 63 -5.87 15.48 7.27
N VAL A 64 -4.65 15.56 6.76
CA VAL A 64 -3.53 16.15 7.52
C VAL A 64 -3.72 17.67 7.56
N ALA A 65 -3.38 18.29 8.68
CA ALA A 65 -3.33 19.75 8.78
C ALA A 65 -2.05 20.28 8.12
N ASP A 66 -2.18 21.22 7.20
CA ASP A 66 -1.04 21.81 6.51
C ASP A 66 -0.13 22.56 7.48
N GLY A 67 1.16 22.22 7.47
CA GLY A 67 2.16 22.86 8.34
C GLY A 67 2.19 22.37 9.80
N GLU A 68 1.33 21.41 10.18
CA GLU A 68 1.25 20.92 11.56
C GLU A 68 1.44 19.39 11.65
N PRO A 69 2.69 18.93 11.82
CA PRO A 69 2.98 17.50 11.94
C PRO A 69 2.19 16.85 13.08
N GLY A 70 1.50 15.75 12.76
CA GLY A 70 0.72 14.97 13.73
C GLY A 70 -0.67 15.52 14.05
N VAL A 71 -1.08 16.65 13.44
CA VAL A 71 -2.43 17.20 13.57
C VAL A 71 -3.29 16.80 12.37
N PHE A 72 -4.52 16.37 12.66
CA PHE A 72 -5.50 15.94 11.69
C PHE A 72 -6.75 16.81 11.77
N ILE A 73 -7.37 17.03 10.62
CA ILE A 73 -8.66 17.71 10.47
C ILE A 73 -9.73 16.64 10.23
N ARG A 74 -10.72 16.55 11.11
CA ARG A 74 -11.91 15.70 10.95
C ARG A 74 -13.10 16.53 10.48
N ARG A 75 -13.62 16.24 9.29
CA ARG A 75 -14.88 16.78 8.76
C ARG A 75 -15.99 15.75 8.91
N LEU A 76 -17.06 16.08 9.62
CA LEU A 76 -18.22 15.22 9.81
C LEU A 76 -19.49 16.08 9.86
N ASN A 77 -20.41 15.86 8.93
CA ASN A 77 -21.71 16.57 8.87
C ASN A 77 -21.56 18.11 8.97
N GLY A 78 -20.60 18.67 8.24
CA GLY A 78 -20.31 20.11 8.25
C GLY A 78 -19.52 20.62 9.46
N ARG A 79 -19.29 19.78 10.48
CA ARG A 79 -18.43 20.11 11.62
C ARG A 79 -16.97 19.79 11.29
N ILE A 80 -16.09 20.73 11.58
CA ILE A 80 -14.65 20.60 11.41
C ILE A 80 -14.01 20.59 12.81
N ASN A 81 -13.25 19.56 13.12
CA ASN A 81 -12.50 19.48 14.39
C ASN A 81 -11.02 19.23 14.09
N ARG A 82 -10.15 19.82 14.89
CA ARG A 82 -8.71 19.50 14.90
C ARG A 82 -8.43 18.48 16.00
N GLY A 83 -7.49 17.59 15.75
CA GLY A 83 -7.19 16.52 16.70
C GLY A 83 -5.94 15.74 16.38
N ARG A 84 -5.61 14.80 17.28
CA ARG A 84 -4.49 13.87 17.13
C ARG A 84 -5.00 12.44 17.14
N LEU A 85 -4.23 11.53 16.54
CA LEU A 85 -4.43 10.10 16.70
C LEU A 85 -3.65 9.61 17.93
N VAL A 86 -4.37 9.30 18.99
CA VAL A 86 -3.81 8.77 20.25
C VAL A 86 -4.30 7.35 20.40
N ASN A 87 -3.39 6.37 20.43
CA ASN A 87 -3.73 4.94 20.51
C ASN A 87 -4.73 4.47 19.43
N GLY A 88 -4.70 5.08 18.24
CA GLY A 88 -5.62 4.78 17.14
C GLY A 88 -6.99 5.45 17.23
N ALA A 89 -7.26 6.23 18.29
CA ALA A 89 -8.47 7.04 18.43
C ALA A 89 -8.20 8.50 18.07
N PHE A 90 -9.19 9.16 17.46
CA PHE A 90 -9.12 10.60 17.19
C PHE A 90 -9.56 11.38 18.42
N GLU A 91 -8.64 12.12 19.02
CA GLU A 91 -8.88 13.00 20.15
C GLU A 91 -8.87 14.45 19.70
N VAL A 92 -9.92 15.19 20.06
CA VAL A 92 -10.07 16.61 19.73
C VAL A 92 -9.14 17.43 20.62
N ILE A 93 -8.42 18.38 20.04
CA ILE A 93 -7.50 19.27 20.77
C ILE A 93 -8.00 20.72 20.87
N ASP A 94 -9.07 21.07 20.15
CA ASP A 94 -9.71 22.40 20.10
C ASP A 94 -11.23 22.30 20.30
#